data_AF-W4VQQ8-F1
#
_entry.id   AF-W4VQQ8-F1
#
_cell.length_a   1.000
_cell.length_b   1.000
_cell.length_c   1.000
_cell.angle_alpha   90.00
_cell.angle_beta   90.00
_cell.angle_gamma   90.00
#
_symmetry.space_group_name_H-M   'P 1'
#
loop_
_entity.id
_entity.type
_entity.pdbx_description
1 polymer ?
#
loop_
_entity_poly.entity_id
_entity_poly.type
_entity_poly.pdbx_seq_one_letter_code
_entity_poly.pdbx_strand_id
1 'polypeptide(L)'
;MKYSELELKKLSKLKHLEREKQIINNILNFIRMIHLNGDDFIASSYDSEFFGELPMTFRKKSGQLMGLITANVDGEVKKYVFLIRDMNRWRICLN
;
A
#
# COMPACT_ATOMS: atom_id res chain seq x y z
N MET A 1 10.60 -1.04 1.57
CA MET A 1 10.35 0.40 1.35
C MET A 1 9.74 1.03 2.61
N LYS A 2 10.01 2.32 2.92
CA LYS A 2 9.36 3.06 4.02
C LYS A 2 8.32 4.02 3.45
N TYR A 3 7.25 4.33 4.18
CA TYR A 3 6.34 5.41 3.75
C TYR A 3 7.03 6.77 3.82
N SER A 4 6.87 7.59 2.78
CA SER A 4 7.34 8.98 2.75
C SER A 4 6.47 9.82 1.82
N GLU A 5 5.95 10.95 2.34
CA GLU A 5 5.26 11.98 1.53
C GLU A 5 6.15 12.50 0.39
N LEU A 6 7.47 12.53 0.61
CA LEU A 6 8.43 12.94 -0.41
C LEU A 6 8.49 11.93 -1.56
N GLU A 7 8.47 10.63 -1.26
CA GLU A 7 8.45 9.57 -2.28
C GLU A 7 7.14 9.59 -3.07
N LEU A 8 6.01 9.77 -2.40
CA LEU A 8 4.70 9.97 -3.05
C LEU A 8 4.72 11.17 -4.01
N LYS A 9 5.21 12.33 -3.56
CA LYS A 9 5.29 13.54 -4.38
C LYS A 9 6.26 13.41 -5.56
N LYS A 10 7.29 12.57 -5.44
CA LYS A 10 8.19 12.25 -6.55
C LYS A 10 7.49 11.39 -7.60
N LEU A 11 6.79 10.34 -7.15
CA LEU A 11 6.06 9.43 -8.04
C LEU A 11 4.88 10.11 -8.72
N SER A 12 4.17 11.00 -8.03
CA SER A 12 3.02 11.74 -8.59
C SER A 12 3.40 12.71 -9.72
N LYS A 13 4.69 13.07 -9.85
CA LYS A 13 5.18 13.96 -10.92
C LYS A 13 5.58 13.20 -12.19
N LEU A 14 5.71 11.88 -12.11
CA LEU A 14 6.08 11.05 -13.26
C LEU A 14 4.83 10.74 -14.07
N LYS A 15 4.78 11.22 -15.32
CA LYS A 15 3.64 11.01 -16.23
C LYS A 15 3.42 9.55 -16.62
N HIS A 16 4.49 8.76 -16.64
CA HIS A 16 4.45 7.33 -16.90
C HIS A 16 5.32 6.62 -15.86
N LEU A 17 4.68 5.83 -15.02
CA LEU A 17 5.35 4.97 -14.06
C LEU A 17 5.48 3.58 -14.66
N GLU A 18 6.66 2.99 -14.56
CA GLU A 18 6.83 1.55 -14.77
C GLU A 18 5.92 0.78 -13.80
N ARG A 19 5.47 -0.42 -14.17
CA ARG A 19 4.45 -1.15 -13.41
C ARG A 19 4.79 -1.36 -11.94
N GLU A 20 6.05 -1.66 -11.63
CA GLU A 20 6.50 -1.78 -10.24
C GLU A 20 6.35 -0.45 -9.45
N LYS A 21 6.63 0.68 -10.10
CA LYS A 21 6.43 2.01 -9.51
C LYS A 21 4.94 2.36 -9.39
N GLN A 22 4.07 1.90 -10.29
CA GLN A 22 2.62 2.04 -10.15
C GLN A 22 2.10 1.28 -8.92
N ILE A 23 2.55 0.05 -8.73
CA ILE A 23 2.20 -0.76 -7.55
C ILE A 23 2.66 -0.04 -6.28
N ILE A 24 3.92 0.38 -6.23
CA ILE A 24 4.48 1.15 -5.12
C ILE A 24 3.64 2.42 -4.84
N ASN A 25 3.30 3.18 -5.88
CA ASN A 25 2.50 4.39 -5.75
C ASN A 25 1.10 4.10 -5.19
N ASN A 26 0.43 3.04 -5.68
CA ASN A 26 -0.89 2.66 -5.19
C ASN A 26 -0.85 2.21 -3.72
N ILE A 27 0.18 1.45 -3.32
CA ILE A 27 0.38 1.05 -1.92
C ILE A 27 0.60 2.27 -1.03
N LEU A 28 1.45 3.21 -1.44
CA LEU A 28 1.70 4.43 -0.68
C LEU A 28 0.44 5.30 -0.58
N ASN A 29 -0.38 5.40 -1.63
CA ASN A 29 -1.64 6.13 -1.58
C ASN A 29 -2.66 5.48 -0.65
N PHE A 30 -2.74 4.14 -0.60
CA PHE A 30 -3.57 3.45 0.38
C PHE A 30 -3.14 3.76 1.82
N ILE A 31 -1.83 3.71 2.11
CA ILE A 31 -1.28 4.09 3.41
C ILE A 31 -1.59 5.56 3.74
N ARG A 32 -1.48 6.44 2.76
CA ARG A 32 -1.81 7.86 2.91
C ARG A 32 -3.29 8.06 3.26
N MET A 33 -4.21 7.32 2.65
CA MET A 33 -5.63 7.40 3.01
C MET A 33 -5.87 7.01 4.47
N ILE A 34 -5.28 5.92 4.94
CA ILE A 34 -5.36 5.49 6.35
C ILE A 34 -4.88 6.61 7.27
N HIS A 35 -3.73 7.21 6.94
CA HIS A 35 -3.17 8.30 7.74
C HIS A 35 -4.06 9.55 7.75
N LEU A 36 -4.58 9.96 6.58
CA LEU A 36 -5.45 11.14 6.45
C LEU A 36 -6.81 10.94 7.13
N ASN A 37 -7.32 9.71 7.16
CA ASN A 37 -8.56 9.38 7.86
C ASN A 37 -8.36 9.29 9.38
N GLY A 38 -7.11 9.25 9.86
CA GLY A 38 -6.81 9.04 11.27
C GLY A 38 -7.19 7.64 11.76
N ASP A 39 -7.22 6.66 10.85
CA ASP A 39 -7.62 5.30 11.16
C ASP A 39 -6.60 4.65 12.10
N ASP A 40 -7.08 4.03 13.20
CA ASP A 40 -6.25 3.14 13.99
C ASP A 40 -6.00 1.87 13.16
N PHE A 41 -4.85 1.84 12.51
CA PHE A 41 -4.47 0.72 11.66
C PHE A 41 -4.49 -0.62 12.40
N ILE A 42 -4.06 -0.67 13.67
CA ILE A 42 -3.97 -1.92 14.41
C ILE A 42 -5.38 -2.42 14.69
N ALA A 43 -6.27 -1.55 15.16
CA ALA A 43 -7.66 -1.89 15.46
C ALA A 43 -8.51 -2.14 14.19
N SER A 44 -8.15 -1.55 13.06
CA SER A 44 -8.93 -1.63 11.82
C SER A 44 -8.74 -2.97 11.09
N SER A 45 -9.79 -3.44 10.42
CA SER A 45 -9.72 -4.51 9.43
C SER A 45 -9.82 -3.94 8.02
N TYR A 46 -9.08 -4.52 7.08
CA TYR A 46 -9.15 -4.18 5.66
C TYR A 46 -9.48 -5.44 4.87
N ASP A 47 -10.51 -5.39 4.03
CA ASP A 47 -10.79 -6.37 2.97
C ASP A 47 -11.35 -5.59 1.79
N SER A 48 -10.47 -4.78 1.19
CA SER A 48 -10.87 -3.74 0.26
C SER A 48 -10.13 -3.89 -1.06
N GLU A 49 -10.87 -3.70 -2.14
CA GLU A 49 -10.30 -3.51 -3.46
C GLU A 49 -9.96 -2.04 -3.65
N PHE A 50 -8.70 -1.78 -3.97
CA PHE A 50 -8.20 -0.47 -4.32
C PHE A 50 -8.01 -0.41 -5.84
N PHE A 51 -8.81 0.43 -6.46
CA PHE A 51 -8.81 0.66 -7.90
C PHE A 51 -7.98 1.91 -8.21
N GLY A 52 -6.66 1.78 -8.09
CA GLY A 52 -5.72 2.73 -8.70
C GLY A 52 -5.56 2.45 -10.19
N GLU A 53 -4.41 2.82 -10.74
CA GLU A 53 -4.01 2.44 -12.13
C GLU A 53 -3.96 0.92 -12.34
N LEU A 54 -3.77 0.15 -11.25
CA LEU A 54 -3.77 -1.30 -11.24
C LEU A 54 -4.70 -1.77 -10.11
N PRO A 55 -5.59 -2.74 -10.36
CA PRO A 55 -6.47 -3.28 -9.33
C PRO A 55 -5.64 -4.06 -8.31
N MET A 56 -5.84 -3.74 -7.03
CA MET A 56 -5.17 -4.40 -5.93
C MET A 56 -6.15 -4.70 -4.79
N THR A 57 -5.94 -5.80 -4.08
CA THR A 57 -6.69 -6.11 -2.85
C THR A 57 -5.81 -5.88 -1.63
N PHE A 58 -6.35 -5.23 -0.61
CA PHE A 58 -5.70 -5.04 0.69
C PHE A 58 -6.44 -5.85 1.75
N ARG A 59 -5.72 -6.78 2.39
CA ARG A 59 -6.29 -7.69 3.40
C ARG A 59 -5.55 -7.61 4.72
N LYS A 60 -6.30 -7.40 5.81
CA LYS A 60 -5.81 -7.38 7.18
C LYS A 60 -6.95 -7.60 8.16
N LYS A 61 -6.73 -8.37 9.23
CA LYS A 61 -7.66 -8.45 10.36
C LYS A 61 -7.31 -7.43 11.45
N SER A 62 -8.30 -7.09 12.27
CA SER A 62 -8.07 -6.30 13.49
C SER A 62 -7.04 -7.01 14.39
N GLY A 63 -6.19 -6.23 15.05
CA GLY A 63 -5.10 -6.72 15.91
C GLY A 63 -3.84 -7.17 15.17
N GLN A 64 -3.86 -7.28 13.84
CA GLN A 64 -2.68 -7.64 13.06
C GLN A 64 -1.81 -6.42 12.73
N LEU A 65 -0.50 -6.58 12.91
CA LEU A 65 0.54 -5.60 12.53
C LEU A 65 0.95 -5.69 11.05
N MET A 66 0.58 -6.79 10.39
CA MET A 66 0.89 -7.07 8.99
C MET A 66 -0.40 -7.19 8.18
N GLY A 67 -0.39 -6.65 6.98
CA GLY A 67 -1.42 -6.91 5.97
C GLY A 67 -0.82 -7.47 4.67
N LEU A 68 -1.68 -8.08 3.87
CA LEU A 68 -1.36 -8.62 2.55
C LEU A 68 -1.93 -7.72 1.47
N ILE A 69 -1.11 -7.43 0.47
CA ILE A 69 -1.51 -6.75 -0.76
C ILE A 69 -1.35 -7.75 -1.89
N THR A 70 -2.38 -7.86 -2.72
CA THR A 70 -2.31 -8.65 -3.95
C THR A 70 -2.56 -7.73 -5.12
N ALA A 71 -1.64 -7.72 -6.08
CA ALA A 71 -1.76 -6.98 -7.34
C ALA A 71 -1.85 -7.98 -8.49
N ASN A 72 -2.77 -7.74 -9.43
CA ASN A 72 -2.83 -8.50 -10.69
C ASN A 72 -2.15 -7.67 -11.77
N VAL A 73 -1.08 -8.23 -12.34
CA VAL A 73 -0.10 -7.52 -13.16
C VAL A 73 0.12 -8.37 -14.41
N ASP A 74 -0.61 -8.08 -15.47
CA ASP A 74 -0.65 -8.85 -16.74
C ASP A 74 -0.93 -10.34 -16.54
N GLY A 75 -1.91 -10.66 -15.71
CA GLY A 75 -2.29 -12.05 -15.42
C GLY A 75 -1.41 -12.73 -14.37
N GLU A 76 -0.30 -12.11 -13.95
CA GLU A 76 0.51 -12.57 -12.83
C GLU A 76 0.02 -11.97 -11.51
N VAL A 77 -0.09 -12.83 -10.50
CA VAL A 77 -0.46 -12.43 -9.14
C VAL A 77 0.81 -12.11 -8.35
N LYS A 78 1.03 -10.84 -8.04
CA LYS A 78 2.12 -10.38 -7.16
C LYS A 78 1.61 -10.12 -5.76
N LYS A 79 2.32 -10.60 -4.75
CA LYS A 79 1.95 -10.47 -3.34
C LYS A 79 2.98 -9.63 -2.60
N TYR A 80 2.50 -8.67 -1.83
CA TYR A 80 3.34 -7.81 -1.00
C TYR A 80 2.87 -7.85 0.44
N VAL A 81 3.80 -7.86 1.38
CA VAL A 81 3.49 -7.77 2.80
C VAL A 81 3.85 -6.37 3.28
N PHE A 82 2.91 -5.71 3.93
CA PHE A 82 3.16 -4.43 4.56
C PHE A 82 3.01 -4.57 6.08
N LEU A 83 3.96 -3.99 6.80
CA LEU A 83 4.07 -4.03 8.25
C LEU A 83 4.05 -2.60 8.80
N ILE A 84 3.27 -2.40 9.86
CA ILE A 84 3.41 -1.22 10.72
C ILE A 84 4.35 -1.53 11.88
N ARG A 85 5.30 -0.61 12.13
CA ARG A 85 6.06 -0.58 13.39
C ARG A 85 5.59 0.51 14.34
N ASP A 86 5.17 1.66 13.80
CA ASP A 86 4.49 2.75 14.50
C ASP A 86 3.68 3.55 13.46
N MET A 87 2.73 4.41 13.90
CA MET A 87 1.86 5.18 12.99
C MET A 87 2.63 5.99 11.93
N ASN A 88 3.92 6.23 12.13
CA ASN A 88 4.80 7.00 11.26
C ASN A 88 5.86 6.15 10.52
N ARG A 89 5.93 4.83 10.76
CA ARG A 89 6.93 3.91 10.19
C ARG A 89 6.27 2.64 9.66
N TRP A 90 5.98 2.72 8.37
CA TRP A 90 5.53 1.59 7.57
C TRP A 90 6.72 0.94 6.89
N ARG A 91 6.74 -0.40 6.80
CA ARG A 91 7.73 -1.16 6.03
C ARG A 91 7.01 -2.09 5.07
N ILE A 92 7.29 -1.94 3.79
CA ILE A 92 6.82 -2.86 2.75
C ILE A 92 7.95 -3.82 2.42
N CYS A 93 7.67 -5.12 2.55
CA CYS A 93 8.54 -6.22 2.16
C CYS A 93 8.02 -6.80 0.86
N LEU A 94 8.90 -6.86 -0.15
CA LEU A 94 8.65 -7.55 -1.41
C LEU A 94 8.94 -9.04 -1.16
N ASN A 95 8.02 -9.92 -1.55
CA ASN A 95 8.24 -11.36 -1.59
C ASN A 95 8.40 -11.80 -3.04
#